data_AF-A0A0L9TA08-F1
#
_entry.id   AF-A0A0L9TA08-F1
#
_cell.length_a   1.000
_cell.length_b   1.000
_cell.length_c   1.000
_cell.angle_alpha   90.00
_cell.angle_beta   90.00
_cell.angle_gamma   90.00
#
_symmetry.space_group_name_H-M   'P 1'
#
loop_
_entity.id
_entity.type
_entity.pdbx_description
1 polymer ?
#
loop_
_entity_poly.entity_id
_entity_poly.type
_entity_poly.pdbx_seq_one_letter_code
_entity_poly.pdbx_strand_id
1 'polypeptide(L)'
;MKVLVLFVATVLVACHASDYQMYPLRLKTSHVGQYSTEVLCASWRLGVEANNLIKWKTVPEACQEFVADYVLGNQYRSDSKTVCREVYFYAKTLNITDKDVFVFDVDETLLCNLQYYSKHGFGVERFNATAFANWVAEGEAYALPETLVLYDKLMSLGIKVVFLTERLVSQRAITVANLKDVGFDKWEKLILKDPAAYTGKSTLTYKATERRKLEESGYRIIGNVGDQWTDLMGSYRGLRTFKLPNPMYYIG
;
A
#
# COMPACT_ATOMS: atom_id res chain seq x y z
N MET A 1 80.23 6.88 -0.88
CA MET A 1 79.12 6.10 -0.31
C MET A 1 78.10 7.06 0.29
N LYS A 2 76.96 7.28 -0.38
CA LYS A 2 75.81 8.01 0.19
C LYS A 2 74.63 7.04 0.17
N VAL A 3 74.21 6.62 1.36
CA VAL A 3 73.09 5.69 1.58
C VAL A 3 71.79 6.49 1.43
N LEU A 4 70.94 6.07 0.50
CA LEU A 4 69.60 6.61 0.32
C LEU A 4 68.66 5.86 1.28
N VAL A 5 68.15 6.55 2.31
CA VAL A 5 67.16 5.99 3.24
C VAL A 5 65.77 6.24 2.65
N LEU A 6 65.09 5.18 2.23
CA LEU A 6 63.68 5.22 1.84
C LEU A 6 62.80 5.28 3.09
N PHE A 7 62.07 6.38 3.27
CA PHE A 7 60.97 6.46 4.24
C PHE A 7 59.72 5.82 3.61
N VAL A 8 59.30 4.66 4.14
CA VAL A 8 58.00 4.07 3.83
C VAL A 8 56.97 4.71 4.77
N ALA A 9 56.11 5.56 4.23
CA ALA A 9 54.98 6.12 4.96
C ALA A 9 53.85 5.08 5.04
N THR A 10 53.63 4.54 6.24
CA THR A 10 52.45 3.72 6.56
C THR A 10 51.22 4.62 6.67
N VAL A 11 50.32 4.52 5.69
CA VAL A 11 49.00 5.15 5.76
C VAL A 11 48.13 4.33 6.72
N LEU A 12 47.96 4.82 7.95
CA LEU A 12 46.98 4.30 8.90
C LEU A 12 45.59 4.72 8.43
N VAL A 13 44.80 3.76 7.93
CA VAL A 13 43.37 3.96 7.69
C VAL A 13 42.70 4.10 9.05
N ALA A 14 42.30 5.32 9.40
CA ALA A 14 41.51 5.58 10.59
C ALA A 14 40.08 5.03 10.38
N CYS A 15 39.78 3.87 10.95
CA CYS A 15 38.41 3.42 11.14
C CYS A 15 37.66 4.50 11.94
N HIS A 16 36.78 5.26 11.28
CA HIS A 16 35.79 6.08 11.96
C HIS A 16 34.75 5.14 12.57
N ALA A 17 35.03 4.65 13.78
CA ALA A 17 33.98 4.14 14.65
C ALA A 17 33.12 5.34 15.03
N SER A 18 31.98 5.51 14.37
CA SER A 18 30.96 6.45 14.82
C SER A 18 30.52 6.02 16.21
N ASP A 19 30.93 6.77 17.22
CA ASP A 19 30.57 6.53 18.62
C ASP A 19 29.08 6.86 18.78
N TYR A 20 28.21 5.86 18.65
CA TYR A 20 26.78 6.05 18.86
C TYR A 20 26.53 6.27 20.34
N GLN A 21 26.14 7.49 20.70
CA GLN A 21 25.76 7.82 22.07
C GLN A 21 24.52 6.99 22.46
N MET A 22 24.73 5.88 23.14
CA MET A 22 23.67 5.01 23.63
C MET A 22 22.94 5.71 24.78
N TYR A 23 21.84 6.40 24.46
CA TYR A 23 20.91 6.84 25.49
C TYR A 23 20.11 5.63 25.97
N PRO A 24 20.18 5.24 27.25
CA PRO A 24 19.30 4.21 27.77
C PRO A 24 17.84 4.67 27.58
N LEU A 25 16.96 3.75 27.15
CA LEU A 25 15.51 3.96 27.10
C LEU A 25 14.99 4.20 28.52
N ARG A 26 15.08 5.46 28.99
CA ARG A 26 14.61 5.86 30.32
C ARG A 26 13.12 6.16 30.26
N LEU A 27 12.38 5.69 31.26
CA LEU A 27 11.00 6.09 31.49
C LEU A 27 10.94 7.61 31.67
N LYS A 28 10.17 8.32 30.83
CA LYS A 28 9.83 9.72 31.05
C LYS A 28 8.82 9.80 32.20
N THR A 29 9.26 10.16 33.39
CA THR A 29 8.44 10.20 34.62
C THR A 29 7.79 11.56 34.90
N SER A 30 7.86 12.54 33.97
CA SER A 30 7.32 13.89 34.18
C SER A 30 6.37 14.34 33.06
N HIS A 31 5.41 15.20 33.42
CA HIS A 31 4.51 15.93 32.51
C HIS A 31 5.24 16.93 31.57
N VAL A 32 6.58 16.89 31.47
CA VAL A 32 7.43 17.82 30.70
C VAL A 32 7.97 17.17 29.41
N GLY A 33 7.34 16.09 28.94
CA GLY A 33 7.90 15.22 27.91
C GLY A 33 6.97 14.83 26.76
N GLN A 34 6.00 15.68 26.39
CA GLN A 34 5.16 15.42 25.22
C GLN A 34 6.02 15.36 23.95
N TYR A 35 5.84 14.29 23.18
CA TYR A 35 6.45 14.17 21.86
C TYR A 35 5.91 15.28 20.94
N SER A 36 6.72 15.73 19.97
CA SER A 36 6.24 16.66 18.95
C SER A 36 5.09 16.04 18.16
N THR A 37 4.22 16.88 17.59
CA THR A 37 3.12 16.44 16.72
C THR A 37 3.62 15.52 15.61
N GLU A 38 4.75 15.86 14.97
CA GLU A 38 5.39 15.02 13.95
C GLU A 38 5.69 13.61 14.45
N VAL A 39 6.30 13.47 15.63
CA VAL A 39 6.63 12.16 16.23
C VAL A 39 5.38 11.37 16.60
N LEU A 40 4.35 12.06 17.13
CA LEU A 40 3.07 11.44 17.45
C LEU A 40 2.35 10.97 16.19
N CYS A 41 2.33 11.76 15.12
CA CYS A 41 1.69 11.42 13.85
C CYS A 41 2.43 10.30 13.10
N ALA A 42 3.77 10.27 13.18
CA ALA A 42 4.55 9.14 12.70
C ALA A 42 4.23 7.83 13.45
N SER A 43 4.09 7.92 14.78
CA SER A 43 3.70 6.78 15.63
C SER A 43 2.26 6.33 15.34
N TRP A 44 1.36 7.29 15.13
CA TRP A 44 -0.02 7.02 14.71
C TRP A 44 -0.07 6.31 13.36
N ARG A 45 0.64 6.82 12.34
CA ARG A 45 0.73 6.18 11.01
C ARG A 45 1.23 4.74 11.14
N LEU A 46 2.32 4.53 11.87
CA LEU A 46 2.83 3.17 12.11
C LEU A 46 1.79 2.29 12.80
N GLY A 47 1.08 2.81 13.79
CA GLY A 47 0.00 2.10 14.49
C GLY A 47 -1.15 1.70 13.56
N VAL A 48 -1.53 2.57 12.63
CA VAL A 48 -2.54 2.27 11.59
C VAL A 48 -2.02 1.20 10.63
N GLU A 49 -0.83 1.39 10.07
CA GLU A 49 -0.24 0.46 9.10
C GLU A 49 -0.01 -0.94 9.70
N ALA A 50 0.39 -1.01 10.96
CA ALA A 50 0.60 -2.26 11.69
C ALA A 50 -0.69 -2.91 12.23
N ASN A 51 -1.88 -2.37 11.89
CA ASN A 51 -3.18 -2.84 12.36
C ASN A 51 -3.36 -2.78 13.90
N ASN A 52 -2.61 -1.93 14.59
CA ASN A 52 -2.75 -1.70 16.03
C ASN A 52 -3.84 -0.67 16.33
N LEU A 53 -4.02 0.30 15.44
CA LEU A 53 -5.09 1.30 15.49
C LEU A 53 -6.16 0.96 14.46
N ILE A 54 -7.26 0.38 14.92
CA ILE A 54 -8.36 -0.10 14.09
C ILE A 54 -9.64 0.72 14.30
N LYS A 55 -10.52 0.75 13.30
CA LYS A 55 -11.85 1.40 13.35
C LYS A 55 -11.80 2.90 13.65
N TRP A 56 -10.66 3.55 13.42
CA TRP A 56 -10.57 5.01 13.43
C TRP A 56 -11.44 5.60 12.32
N LYS A 57 -11.88 6.85 12.50
CA LYS A 57 -12.93 7.45 11.64
C LYS A 57 -12.37 8.47 10.66
N THR A 58 -11.38 9.23 11.09
CA THR A 58 -10.69 10.25 10.34
C THR A 58 -9.25 10.31 10.82
N VAL A 59 -8.36 10.84 9.98
CA VAL A 59 -7.02 11.25 10.40
C VAL A 59 -7.17 12.24 11.57
N PRO A 60 -6.37 12.14 12.64
CA PRO A 60 -6.36 13.16 13.69
C PRO A 60 -6.08 14.52 13.08
N GLU A 61 -6.84 15.55 13.45
CA GLU A 61 -6.72 16.89 12.86
C GLU A 61 -5.29 17.44 12.93
N ALA A 62 -4.61 17.24 14.07
CA ALA A 62 -3.21 17.61 14.26
C ALA A 62 -2.22 16.90 13.31
N CYS A 63 -2.64 15.81 12.67
CA CYS A 63 -1.82 15.02 11.73
C CYS A 63 -2.14 15.31 10.26
N GLN A 64 -2.99 16.29 9.95
CA GLN A 64 -3.34 16.62 8.57
C GLN A 64 -2.11 16.90 7.70
N GLU A 65 -1.27 17.85 8.13
CA GLU A 65 -0.06 18.25 7.41
C GLU A 65 0.93 17.09 7.31
N PHE A 66 1.13 16.34 8.40
CA PHE A 66 1.97 15.15 8.40
C PHE A 66 1.53 14.11 7.36
N VAL A 67 0.23 13.83 7.28
CA VAL A 67 -0.31 12.86 6.30
C VAL A 67 -0.16 13.40 4.89
N ALA A 68 -0.47 14.68 4.65
CA ALA A 68 -0.28 15.35 3.37
C ALA A 68 1.17 15.25 2.88
N ASP A 69 2.12 15.64 3.74
CA ASP A 69 3.56 15.58 3.45
C ASP A 69 4.03 14.16 3.16
N TYR A 70 3.51 13.18 3.90
CA TYR A 70 3.84 11.78 3.67
C TYR A 70 3.36 11.31 2.29
N VAL A 71 2.07 11.48 1.95
CA VAL A 71 1.47 10.94 0.71
C VAL A 71 1.90 11.70 -0.55
N LEU A 72 2.20 13.00 -0.43
CA LEU A 72 2.76 13.81 -1.52
C LEU A 72 4.28 13.66 -1.65
N GLY A 73 4.94 13.18 -0.59
CA GLY A 73 6.39 13.15 -0.47
C GLY A 73 7.05 11.86 -0.95
N ASN A 74 8.38 11.88 -0.87
CA ASN A 74 9.21 10.74 -1.28
C ASN A 74 9.04 9.50 -0.41
N GLN A 75 8.60 9.66 0.85
CA GLN A 75 8.46 8.53 1.76
C GLN A 75 7.36 7.57 1.32
N TYR A 76 6.17 8.07 0.96
CA TYR A 76 5.09 7.22 0.43
C TYR A 76 5.53 6.44 -0.81
N ARG A 77 6.23 7.11 -1.74
CA ARG A 77 6.78 6.45 -2.93
C ARG A 77 7.83 5.38 -2.57
N SER A 78 8.72 5.66 -1.60
CA SER A 78 9.74 4.72 -1.14
C SER A 78 9.13 3.50 -0.44
N ASP A 79 8.13 3.71 0.40
CA ASP A 79 7.40 2.65 1.12
C ASP A 79 6.68 1.75 0.09
N SER A 80 5.91 2.34 -0.83
CA SER A 80 5.23 1.62 -1.92
C SER A 80 6.20 0.85 -2.82
N LYS A 81 7.35 1.45 -3.17
CA LYS A 81 8.40 0.78 -3.96
C LYS A 81 8.97 -0.43 -3.23
N THR A 82 9.16 -0.34 -1.92
CA THR A 82 9.68 -1.44 -1.10
C THR A 82 8.73 -2.62 -1.14
N VAL A 83 7.44 -2.38 -0.89
CA VAL A 83 6.40 -3.42 -0.97
C VAL A 83 6.35 -4.03 -2.38
N CYS A 84 6.29 -3.21 -3.42
CA CYS A 84 6.22 -3.68 -4.80
C CYS A 84 7.44 -4.50 -5.22
N ARG A 85 8.64 -4.13 -4.75
CA ARG A 85 9.85 -4.93 -4.98
C ARG A 85 9.79 -6.29 -4.32
N GLU A 86 9.29 -6.36 -3.08
CA GLU A 86 9.11 -7.62 -2.36
C GLU A 86 8.10 -8.54 -3.06
N VAL A 87 7.02 -7.97 -3.62
CA VAL A 87 6.08 -8.72 -4.45
C VAL A 87 6.80 -9.33 -5.66
N TYR A 88 7.56 -8.53 -6.40
CA TYR A 88 8.26 -8.99 -7.59
C TYR A 88 9.31 -10.07 -7.28
N PHE A 89 10.13 -9.87 -6.23
CA PHE A 89 11.12 -10.87 -5.85
C PHE A 89 10.48 -12.16 -5.37
N TYR A 90 9.38 -12.09 -4.62
CA TYR A 90 8.60 -13.26 -4.28
C TYR A 90 8.09 -13.98 -5.52
N ALA A 91 7.45 -13.28 -6.46
CA ALA A 91 6.92 -13.86 -7.68
C ALA A 91 7.99 -14.64 -8.48
N LYS A 92 9.22 -14.12 -8.54
CA LYS A 92 10.35 -14.78 -9.20
C LYS A 92 10.80 -16.10 -8.57
N THR A 93 10.44 -16.37 -7.32
CA THR A 93 10.79 -17.62 -6.62
C THR A 93 9.79 -18.75 -6.91
N LEU A 94 8.66 -18.44 -7.56
CA LEU A 94 7.57 -19.38 -7.76
C LEU A 94 7.68 -20.08 -9.11
N ASN A 95 7.26 -21.35 -9.13
CA ASN A 95 6.96 -22.05 -10.38
C ASN A 95 5.52 -21.74 -10.78
N ILE A 96 5.35 -20.77 -11.70
CA ILE A 96 4.05 -20.23 -12.11
C ILE A 96 3.37 -21.19 -13.09
N THR A 97 2.09 -21.43 -12.87
CA THR A 97 1.19 -22.23 -13.72
C THR A 97 0.08 -21.35 -14.29
N ASP A 98 -0.67 -21.88 -15.27
CA ASP A 98 -1.80 -21.20 -15.91
C ASP A 98 -2.99 -20.94 -14.97
N LYS A 99 -3.02 -21.61 -13.81
CA LYS A 99 -4.02 -21.43 -12.75
C LYS A 99 -3.62 -20.38 -11.71
N ASP A 100 -2.39 -19.88 -11.75
CA ASP A 100 -1.89 -18.98 -10.73
C ASP A 100 -2.30 -17.53 -11.02
N VAL A 101 -2.84 -16.88 -9.99
CA VAL A 101 -3.26 -15.47 -10.06
C VAL A 101 -2.68 -14.66 -8.91
N PHE A 102 -2.35 -13.41 -9.22
CA PHE A 102 -2.23 -12.36 -8.22
C PHE A 102 -3.54 -11.61 -8.11
N VAL A 103 -4.02 -11.39 -6.88
CA VAL A 103 -5.16 -10.50 -6.62
C VAL A 103 -4.63 -9.12 -6.23
N PHE A 104 -5.21 -8.09 -6.83
CA PHE A 104 -4.97 -6.70 -6.48
C PHE A 104 -6.29 -6.04 -6.10
N ASP A 105 -6.25 -5.26 -5.02
CA ASP A 105 -7.22 -4.19 -4.83
C ASP A 105 -7.06 -3.07 -5.89
N VAL A 106 -8.01 -2.13 -6.00
CA VAL A 106 -7.99 -1.04 -6.98
C VAL A 106 -7.68 0.32 -6.36
N ASP A 107 -8.44 0.79 -5.38
CA ASP A 107 -8.35 2.17 -4.86
C ASP A 107 -7.22 2.28 -3.82
N GLU A 108 -6.29 3.22 -3.99
CA GLU A 108 -5.02 3.31 -3.22
C GLU A 108 -4.09 2.09 -3.36
N THR A 109 -4.39 1.20 -4.31
CA THR A 109 -3.54 0.06 -4.71
C THR A 109 -3.06 0.19 -6.15
N LEU A 110 -3.97 0.34 -7.11
CA LEU A 110 -3.71 0.56 -8.54
C LEU A 110 -3.98 2.02 -8.93
N LEU A 111 -5.13 2.54 -8.53
CA LEU A 111 -5.59 3.91 -8.78
C LEU A 111 -5.38 4.78 -7.55
N CYS A 112 -4.87 5.98 -7.76
CA CYS A 112 -4.63 6.99 -6.75
C CYS A 112 -5.77 8.01 -6.76
N ASN A 113 -6.48 8.11 -5.64
CA ASN A 113 -7.56 9.06 -5.40
C ASN A 113 -7.07 10.28 -4.60
N LEU A 114 -5.76 10.54 -4.59
CA LEU A 114 -5.17 11.64 -3.82
C LEU A 114 -5.70 13.01 -4.26
N GLN A 115 -6.09 13.17 -5.53
CA GLN A 115 -6.78 14.39 -6.00
C GLN A 115 -8.07 14.65 -5.22
N TYR A 116 -8.86 13.62 -4.92
CA TYR A 116 -10.04 13.73 -4.07
C TYR A 116 -9.63 14.06 -2.63
N TYR A 117 -8.74 13.28 -2.03
CA TYR A 117 -8.36 13.46 -0.62
C TYR A 117 -7.65 14.79 -0.33
N SER A 118 -6.91 15.35 -1.30
CA SER A 118 -6.30 16.67 -1.17
C SER A 118 -7.31 17.81 -0.98
N LYS A 119 -8.54 17.63 -1.49
CA LYS A 119 -9.66 18.57 -1.33
C LYS A 119 -10.50 18.28 -0.08
N HIS A 120 -10.20 17.20 0.66
CA HIS A 120 -10.95 16.73 1.82
C HIS A 120 -10.03 16.50 3.03
N GLY A 121 -9.06 17.40 3.22
CA GLY A 121 -8.15 17.41 4.37
C GLY A 121 -7.32 16.14 4.54
N PHE A 122 -6.98 15.44 3.44
CA PHE A 122 -6.19 14.21 3.45
C PHE A 122 -6.71 13.12 4.41
N GLY A 123 -8.02 13.07 4.62
CA GLY A 123 -8.68 12.08 5.50
C GLY A 123 -9.10 12.61 6.87
N VAL A 124 -8.88 13.89 7.17
CA VAL A 124 -9.43 14.55 8.37
C VAL A 124 -10.94 14.74 8.25
N GLU A 125 -11.45 14.99 7.05
CA GLU A 125 -12.88 15.09 6.82
C GLU A 125 -13.54 13.72 6.82
N ARG A 126 -14.78 13.65 7.30
CA ARG A 126 -15.55 12.41 7.27
C ARG A 126 -15.84 12.01 5.83
N PHE A 127 -15.65 10.72 5.54
CA PHE A 127 -15.94 10.16 4.23
C PHE A 127 -17.39 10.40 3.80
N ASN A 128 -17.56 10.94 2.60
CA ASN A 128 -18.85 11.16 1.96
C ASN A 128 -18.95 10.26 0.72
N ALA A 129 -19.77 9.21 0.83
CA ALA A 129 -19.91 8.22 -0.24
C ALA A 129 -20.45 8.82 -1.55
N THR A 130 -21.34 9.81 -1.48
CA THR A 130 -21.89 10.46 -2.68
C THR A 130 -20.83 11.33 -3.37
N ALA A 131 -20.07 12.11 -2.59
CA ALA A 131 -18.99 12.92 -3.15
C ALA A 131 -17.90 12.05 -3.78
N PHE A 132 -17.52 10.95 -3.12
CA PHE A 132 -16.55 10.01 -3.68
C PHE A 132 -17.09 9.28 -4.92
N ALA A 133 -18.37 8.92 -4.95
CA ALA A 133 -18.98 8.33 -6.14
C ALA A 133 -18.96 9.28 -7.35
N ASN A 134 -19.17 10.58 -7.11
CA ASN A 134 -19.04 11.61 -8.15
C ASN A 134 -17.60 11.72 -8.65
N TRP A 135 -16.61 11.71 -7.74
CA TRP A 135 -15.19 11.66 -8.11
C TRP A 135 -14.85 10.44 -8.98
N VAL A 136 -15.29 9.24 -8.59
CA VAL A 136 -15.08 8.02 -9.39
C VAL A 136 -15.72 8.12 -10.78
N ALA A 137 -16.84 8.83 -10.91
CA ALA A 137 -17.53 9.04 -12.17
C ALA A 137 -16.76 9.96 -13.15
N GLU A 138 -15.84 10.79 -12.66
CA GLU A 138 -14.93 11.57 -13.50
C GLU A 138 -13.95 10.65 -14.23
N GLY A 139 -13.51 9.55 -13.60
CA GLY A 139 -12.61 8.58 -14.21
C GLY A 139 -11.18 9.08 -14.45
N GLU A 140 -10.74 10.05 -13.63
CA GLU A 140 -9.47 10.77 -13.79
C GLU A 140 -8.43 10.39 -12.71
N ALA A 141 -8.65 9.28 -11.97
CA ALA A 141 -7.69 8.84 -10.96
C ALA A 141 -6.38 8.41 -11.62
N TYR A 142 -5.23 8.79 -11.05
CA TYR A 142 -3.93 8.45 -11.64
C TYR A 142 -3.49 7.04 -11.28
N ALA A 143 -2.56 6.45 -12.02
CA ALA A 143 -1.91 5.22 -11.57
C ALA A 143 -1.02 5.49 -10.35
N LEU A 144 -1.00 4.54 -9.40
CA LEU A 144 0.10 4.45 -8.45
C LEU A 144 1.35 3.92 -9.16
N PRO A 145 2.42 4.73 -9.27
CA PRO A 145 3.48 4.47 -10.23
C PRO A 145 4.30 3.22 -9.89
N GLU A 146 4.55 2.96 -8.60
CA GLU A 146 5.31 1.78 -8.19
C GLU A 146 4.50 0.48 -8.39
N THR A 147 3.17 0.53 -8.27
CA THR A 147 2.28 -0.60 -8.56
C THR A 147 2.16 -0.84 -10.06
N LEU A 148 2.13 0.21 -10.89
CA LEU A 148 2.15 0.07 -12.35
C LEU A 148 3.44 -0.64 -12.83
N VAL A 149 4.60 -0.22 -12.29
CA VAL A 149 5.88 -0.90 -12.57
C VAL A 149 5.86 -2.37 -12.11
N LEU A 150 5.25 -2.67 -10.97
CA LEU A 150 5.07 -4.05 -10.53
C LEU A 150 4.16 -4.84 -11.47
N TYR A 151 3.02 -4.27 -11.86
CA TYR A 151 2.07 -4.88 -12.77
C TYR A 151 2.75 -5.30 -14.07
N ASP A 152 3.47 -4.40 -14.74
CA ASP A 152 4.19 -4.70 -15.97
C ASP A 152 5.20 -5.85 -15.80
N LYS A 153 5.89 -5.86 -14.66
CA LYS A 153 6.84 -6.93 -14.31
C LYS A 153 6.15 -8.27 -14.10
N LEU A 154 5.00 -8.32 -13.41
CA LEU A 154 4.25 -9.56 -13.23
C LEU A 154 3.70 -10.07 -14.57
N MET A 155 3.17 -9.17 -15.40
CA MET A 155 2.72 -9.49 -16.76
C MET A 155 3.86 -10.06 -17.61
N SER A 156 5.09 -9.53 -17.50
CA SER A 156 6.28 -10.05 -18.19
C SER A 156 6.70 -11.46 -17.73
N LEU A 157 6.31 -11.87 -16.52
CA LEU A 157 6.50 -13.22 -16.00
C LEU A 157 5.36 -14.19 -16.40
N GLY A 158 4.39 -13.72 -17.18
CA GLY A 158 3.21 -14.51 -17.56
C GLY A 158 2.20 -14.72 -16.41
N ILE A 159 2.33 -13.94 -15.32
CA ILE A 159 1.41 -14.02 -14.19
C ILE A 159 0.08 -13.35 -14.57
N LYS A 160 -1.02 -14.03 -14.29
CA LYS A 160 -2.37 -13.48 -14.43
C LYS A 160 -2.71 -12.62 -13.23
N VAL A 161 -3.37 -11.50 -13.46
CA VAL A 161 -3.87 -10.63 -12.39
C VAL A 161 -5.39 -10.59 -12.35
N VAL A 162 -5.94 -10.55 -11.15
CA VAL A 162 -7.36 -10.34 -10.88
C VAL A 162 -7.51 -9.07 -10.05
N PHE A 163 -8.38 -8.18 -10.48
CA PHE A 163 -8.72 -6.97 -9.75
C PHE A 163 -9.99 -7.21 -8.94
N LEU A 164 -9.96 -6.91 -7.64
CA LEU A 164 -11.07 -7.11 -6.70
C LEU A 164 -11.29 -5.83 -5.88
N THR A 165 -12.41 -5.14 -6.14
CA THR A 165 -12.69 -3.80 -5.61
C THR A 165 -14.10 -3.64 -5.07
N GLU A 166 -14.25 -2.70 -4.14
CA GLU A 166 -15.46 -2.28 -3.47
C GLU A 166 -16.23 -1.28 -4.32
N ARG A 167 -15.63 -0.76 -5.40
CA ARG A 167 -16.36 -0.04 -6.43
C ARG A 167 -17.55 -0.87 -6.88
N LEU A 168 -18.67 -0.21 -7.08
CA LEU A 168 -19.94 -0.88 -7.36
C LEU A 168 -19.98 -1.37 -8.82
N VAL A 169 -20.75 -2.42 -9.07
CA VAL A 169 -21.00 -2.90 -10.44
C VAL A 169 -21.49 -1.81 -11.40
N SER A 170 -22.21 -0.79 -10.89
CA SER A 170 -22.63 0.40 -11.66
C SER A 170 -21.46 1.27 -12.13
N GLN A 171 -20.31 1.22 -11.46
CA GLN A 171 -19.10 1.97 -11.78
C GLN A 171 -18.14 1.17 -12.69
N ARG A 172 -18.57 0.01 -13.24
CA ARG A 172 -17.71 -0.86 -14.06
C ARG A 172 -17.14 -0.14 -15.27
N ALA A 173 -17.98 0.55 -16.05
CA ALA A 173 -17.56 1.18 -17.30
C ALA A 173 -16.46 2.23 -17.06
N ILE A 174 -16.68 3.13 -16.09
CA ILE A 174 -15.71 4.19 -15.78
C ILE A 174 -14.42 3.63 -15.16
N THR A 175 -14.52 2.60 -14.32
CA THR A 175 -13.35 1.94 -13.73
C THR A 175 -12.49 1.26 -14.79
N VAL A 176 -13.11 0.57 -15.76
CA VAL A 176 -12.39 -0.05 -16.89
C VAL A 176 -11.72 1.00 -17.77
N ALA A 177 -12.39 2.11 -18.06
CA ALA A 177 -11.84 3.19 -18.86
C ALA A 177 -10.61 3.80 -18.16
N ASN A 178 -10.75 4.15 -16.88
CA ASN A 178 -9.68 4.77 -16.10
C ASN A 178 -8.48 3.84 -15.92
N LEU A 179 -8.68 2.55 -15.58
CA LEU A 179 -7.58 1.57 -15.48
C LEU A 179 -6.77 1.49 -16.77
N LYS A 180 -7.44 1.40 -17.92
CA LYS A 180 -6.78 1.34 -19.24
C LYS A 180 -6.03 2.63 -19.56
N ASP A 181 -6.63 3.78 -19.28
CA ASP A 181 -6.04 5.09 -19.55
C ASP A 181 -4.70 5.28 -18.82
N VAL A 182 -4.61 4.77 -17.59
CA VAL A 182 -3.40 4.88 -16.76
C VAL A 182 -2.44 3.69 -16.87
N GLY A 183 -2.67 2.78 -17.84
CA GLY A 183 -1.72 1.74 -18.22
C GLY A 183 -1.98 0.33 -17.68
N PHE A 184 -3.03 0.12 -16.86
CA PHE A 184 -3.47 -1.23 -16.50
C PHE A 184 -4.44 -1.72 -17.58
N ASP A 185 -3.95 -2.38 -18.63
CA ASP A 185 -4.75 -2.67 -19.84
C ASP A 185 -5.22 -4.13 -19.98
N LYS A 186 -4.66 -5.05 -19.17
CA LYS A 186 -4.94 -6.49 -19.19
C LYS A 186 -5.16 -7.04 -17.79
N TRP A 187 -6.18 -7.88 -17.64
CA TRP A 187 -6.47 -8.62 -16.42
C TRP A 187 -7.29 -9.87 -16.76
N GLU A 188 -7.22 -10.88 -15.91
CA GLU A 188 -8.02 -12.10 -16.01
C GLU A 188 -9.47 -11.82 -15.62
N LYS A 189 -9.68 -11.13 -14.50
CA LYS A 189 -11.02 -10.73 -14.02
C LYS A 189 -10.99 -9.36 -13.34
N LEU A 190 -12.07 -8.60 -13.52
CA LEU A 190 -12.39 -7.41 -12.73
C LEU A 190 -13.70 -7.66 -11.97
N ILE A 191 -13.56 -7.85 -10.66
CA ILE A 191 -14.64 -8.16 -9.73
C ILE A 191 -15.00 -6.86 -8.99
N LEU A 192 -16.22 -6.39 -9.20
CA LEU A 192 -16.81 -5.23 -8.53
C LEU A 192 -17.86 -5.69 -7.53
N LYS A 193 -18.17 -4.85 -6.54
CA LYS A 193 -19.14 -5.15 -5.52
C LYS A 193 -20.56 -4.99 -6.04
N ASP A 194 -21.34 -6.07 -5.97
CA ASP A 194 -22.78 -6.02 -6.19
C ASP A 194 -23.48 -5.69 -4.86
N PRO A 195 -24.12 -4.51 -4.74
CA PRO A 195 -24.80 -4.13 -3.51
C PRO A 195 -25.96 -5.06 -3.16
N ALA A 196 -26.65 -5.66 -4.14
CA ALA A 196 -27.76 -6.58 -3.90
C ALA A 196 -27.26 -7.90 -3.30
N ALA A 197 -26.16 -8.45 -3.83
CA ALA A 197 -25.57 -9.69 -3.32
C ALA A 197 -24.89 -9.53 -1.94
N TYR A 198 -24.42 -8.32 -1.62
CA TYR A 198 -23.61 -8.04 -0.42
C TYR A 198 -24.23 -7.03 0.53
N THR A 199 -25.56 -6.88 0.51
CA THR A 199 -26.28 -6.01 1.44
C THR A 199 -25.96 -6.36 2.89
N GLY A 200 -25.52 -5.37 3.67
CA GLY A 200 -25.17 -5.52 5.08
C GLY A 200 -23.91 -6.36 5.38
N LYS A 201 -23.14 -6.77 4.35
CA LYS A 201 -21.89 -7.51 4.53
C LYS A 201 -20.70 -6.56 4.63
N SER A 202 -19.78 -6.85 5.55
CA SER A 202 -18.52 -6.11 5.67
C SER A 202 -17.65 -6.30 4.42
N THR A 203 -16.74 -5.36 4.19
CA THR A 203 -15.76 -5.46 3.11
C THR A 203 -14.93 -6.73 3.22
N LEU A 204 -14.48 -7.08 4.43
CA LEU A 204 -13.75 -8.32 4.69
C LEU A 204 -14.53 -9.56 4.23
N THR A 205 -15.84 -9.62 4.54
CA THR A 205 -16.70 -10.76 4.15
C THR A 205 -16.88 -10.83 2.64
N TYR A 206 -17.08 -9.67 2.00
CA TYR A 206 -17.19 -9.55 0.55
C TYR A 206 -15.93 -10.06 -0.14
N LYS A 207 -14.76 -9.49 0.18
CA LYS A 207 -13.50 -9.84 -0.47
C LYS A 207 -13.09 -11.30 -0.21
N ALA A 208 -13.26 -11.80 1.02
CA ALA A 208 -13.01 -13.22 1.32
C ALA A 208 -13.93 -14.16 0.52
N THR A 209 -15.20 -13.79 0.34
CA THR A 209 -16.14 -14.58 -0.46
C THR A 209 -15.76 -14.61 -1.94
N GLU A 210 -15.37 -13.48 -2.51
CA GLU A 210 -14.95 -13.43 -3.92
C GLU A 210 -13.63 -14.17 -4.17
N ARG A 211 -12.67 -14.08 -3.24
CA ARG A 211 -11.44 -14.90 -3.32
C ARG A 211 -11.72 -16.40 -3.22
N ARG A 212 -12.66 -16.82 -2.38
CA ARG A 212 -13.12 -18.21 -2.35
C ARG A 212 -13.67 -18.65 -3.70
N LYS A 213 -14.55 -17.84 -4.33
CA LYS A 213 -15.11 -18.16 -5.66
C LYS A 213 -14.03 -18.31 -6.72
N LEU A 214 -12.93 -17.53 -6.64
CA LEU A 214 -11.78 -17.69 -7.52
C LEU A 214 -11.14 -19.07 -7.35
N GLU A 215 -10.84 -19.47 -6.12
CA GLU A 215 -10.25 -20.80 -5.86
C GLU A 215 -11.20 -21.95 -6.24
N GLU A 216 -12.49 -21.84 -5.91
CA GLU A 216 -13.52 -22.81 -6.32
C GLU A 216 -13.66 -22.90 -7.85
N SER A 217 -13.35 -21.82 -8.58
CA SER A 217 -13.31 -21.81 -10.05
C SER A 217 -12.00 -22.38 -10.65
N GLY A 218 -11.10 -22.88 -9.80
CA GLY A 218 -9.88 -23.57 -10.21
C GLY A 218 -8.61 -22.71 -10.23
N TYR A 219 -8.68 -21.44 -9.81
CA TYR A 219 -7.50 -20.60 -9.64
C TYR A 219 -6.75 -20.92 -8.35
N ARG A 220 -5.47 -20.59 -8.30
CA ARG A 220 -4.66 -20.57 -7.08
C ARG A 220 -4.16 -19.15 -6.85
N ILE A 221 -4.56 -18.55 -5.74
CA ILE A 221 -4.16 -17.19 -5.38
C ILE A 221 -2.74 -17.24 -4.79
N ILE A 222 -1.74 -16.95 -5.60
CA ILE A 222 -0.33 -17.02 -5.17
C ILE A 222 0.14 -15.73 -4.49
N GLY A 223 -0.53 -14.61 -4.74
CA GLY A 223 -0.26 -13.36 -4.04
C GLY A 223 -1.47 -12.45 -4.00
N ASN A 224 -1.53 -11.61 -2.98
CA ASN A 224 -2.62 -10.68 -2.74
C ASN A 224 -2.07 -9.34 -2.25
N VAL A 225 -2.39 -8.26 -2.97
CA VAL A 225 -1.84 -6.92 -2.76
C VAL A 225 -2.99 -5.95 -2.55
N GLY A 226 -2.91 -5.15 -1.49
CA GLY A 226 -3.93 -4.15 -1.17
C GLY A 226 -3.43 -3.14 -0.15
N ASP A 227 -4.11 -2.01 -0.06
CA ASP A 227 -3.80 -0.92 0.85
C ASP A 227 -4.57 -1.03 2.17
N GLN A 228 -5.55 -1.94 2.29
CA GLN A 228 -6.30 -2.18 3.52
C GLN A 228 -6.07 -3.59 4.06
N TRP A 229 -6.13 -3.74 5.38
CA TRP A 229 -6.08 -5.06 6.00
C TRP A 229 -7.29 -5.93 5.63
N THR A 230 -8.43 -5.33 5.29
CA THR A 230 -9.60 -6.06 4.77
C THR A 230 -9.35 -6.77 3.44
N ASP A 231 -8.35 -6.34 2.68
CA ASP A 231 -7.97 -6.96 1.41
C ASP A 231 -7.17 -8.24 1.63
N LEU A 232 -6.43 -8.26 2.73
CA LEU A 232 -5.35 -9.21 3.01
C LEU A 232 -5.71 -10.22 4.10
N MET A 233 -6.76 -9.94 4.88
CA MET A 233 -7.23 -10.81 5.96
C MET A 233 -8.42 -11.67 5.53
N GLY A 234 -8.83 -12.56 6.43
CA GLY A 234 -9.91 -13.52 6.21
C GLY A 234 -9.43 -14.80 5.52
N SER A 235 -10.38 -15.65 5.16
CA SER A 235 -10.11 -16.87 4.41
C SER A 235 -9.71 -16.55 2.97
N TYR A 236 -9.05 -17.51 2.31
CA TYR A 236 -8.67 -17.42 0.88
C TYR A 236 -7.81 -16.19 0.57
N ARG A 237 -6.96 -15.75 1.50
CA ARG A 237 -6.10 -14.56 1.34
C ARG A 237 -4.93 -14.73 0.36
N GLY A 238 -4.74 -15.94 -0.17
CA GLY A 238 -3.60 -16.32 -0.99
C GLY A 238 -2.37 -16.77 -0.18
N LEU A 239 -1.33 -17.22 -0.89
CA LEU A 239 -0.12 -17.79 -0.29
C LEU A 239 0.73 -16.72 0.43
N ARG A 240 0.75 -15.49 -0.08
CA ARG A 240 1.42 -14.34 0.56
C ARG A 240 0.63 -13.06 0.32
N THR A 241 0.57 -12.22 1.36
CA THR A 241 -0.14 -10.95 1.35
C THR A 241 0.84 -9.79 1.46
N PHE A 242 0.56 -8.68 0.78
CA PHE A 242 1.42 -7.49 0.74
C PHE A 242 0.58 -6.24 0.96
N LYS A 243 0.91 -5.49 2.02
CA LYS A 243 0.21 -4.27 2.45
C LYS A 243 0.89 -3.04 1.87
N LEU A 244 0.21 -2.33 0.97
CA LEU A 244 0.60 -0.98 0.56
C LEU A 244 0.22 0.04 1.64
N PRO A 245 0.96 1.14 1.78
CA PRO A 245 0.63 2.17 2.76
C PRO A 245 -0.65 2.91 2.36
N ASN A 246 -1.50 3.20 3.34
CA ASN A 246 -2.60 4.15 3.20
C ASN A 246 -3.00 4.72 4.57
N PRO A 247 -2.54 5.94 4.90
CA PRO A 247 -2.93 6.62 6.14
C PRO A 247 -4.20 7.49 6.00
N MET A 248 -4.80 7.60 4.81
CA MET A 248 -5.88 8.56 4.55
C MET A 248 -7.25 8.05 5.01
N TYR A 249 -7.47 6.73 5.01
CA TYR A 249 -8.72 6.15 5.51
C TYR A 249 -8.54 4.70 6.01
N TYR A 250 -9.57 4.21 6.71
CA TYR A 250 -9.66 2.84 7.20
C TYR A 250 -10.95 2.18 6.75
N ILE A 251 -10.83 0.96 6.22
CA ILE A 251 -11.95 0.09 5.87
C ILE A 251 -11.99 -1.11 6.82
N GLY A 252 -13.20 -1.43 7.33
CA GLY A 252 -13.44 -2.48 8.32
C GLY A 252 -14.55 -3.46 7.97
#